data_AF-A0A317H553-F1
#
_entry.id   AF-A0A317H553-F1
#
_cell.length_a   1.000
_cell.length_b   1.000
_cell.length_c   1.000
_cell.angle_alpha   90.00
_cell.angle_beta   90.00
_cell.angle_gamma   90.00
#
_symmetry.space_group_name_H-M   'P 1'
#
loop_
_entity.id
_entity.type
_entity.pdbx_description
1 polymer ?
#
loop_
_entity_poly.entity_id
_entity_poly.type
_entity_poly.pdbx_seq_one_letter_code
_entity_poly.pdbx_strand_id
1 'polypeptide(L)'
;METVCKNCNQPAAQNFCSNCGQKTSTTRFNHKHLIHDFIHGFFHIDHGIVYTAWELLRNPGRVLRDYLGGKRIRYFNPFTFLLLVGGFGAFVLPRLHWTSFFFDVGIIAPKAADQHAWNSSLQHFSLRLLLFIPFYALISRLFYFNKDYNYSEHLIAQTYIRTEVSLFMILFSPIQLLIQTETWAKPLKLFFVVGYVVYVAWAFAGLFDGKITFLSMVKGFFVALFSIAIELIIVNWIIIRQLPF
;
A
#
# COMPACT_ATOMS: atom_id res chain seq x y z
N MET A 1 6.43 33.89 12.72
CA MET A 1 6.99 33.55 11.40
C MET A 1 5.83 33.17 10.51
N GLU A 2 5.57 33.93 9.44
CA GLU A 2 4.63 33.49 8.41
C GLU A 2 5.20 32.25 7.72
N THR A 3 4.42 31.18 7.70
CA THR A 3 4.82 29.93 7.04
C THR A 3 4.24 29.91 5.63
N VAL A 4 5.05 29.60 4.63
CA VAL A 4 4.54 29.43 3.26
C VAL A 4 3.84 28.06 3.17
N CYS A 5 2.59 28.05 2.69
CA CYS A 5 1.84 26.81 2.51
C CYS A 5 2.48 25.92 1.44
N LYS A 6 2.85 24.68 1.78
CA LYS A 6 3.48 23.75 0.84
C LYS A 6 2.59 23.31 -0.34
N ASN A 7 1.27 23.49 -0.23
CA ASN A 7 0.31 23.12 -1.27
C ASN A 7 0.10 24.22 -2.32
N CYS A 8 -0.23 25.44 -1.89
CA CYS A 8 -0.56 26.55 -2.80
C CYS A 8 0.47 27.69 -2.82
N ASN A 9 1.57 27.57 -2.06
CA ASN A 9 2.64 28.57 -1.95
C ASN A 9 2.19 29.96 -1.48
N GLN A 10 1.00 30.08 -0.88
CA GLN A 10 0.53 31.33 -0.28
C GLN A 10 1.04 31.47 1.16
N PRO A 11 1.27 32.71 1.64
CA PRO A 11 1.55 32.96 3.05
C PRO A 11 0.42 32.44 3.94
N ALA A 12 0.78 31.74 5.01
CA ALA A 12 -0.15 31.23 5.99
C ALA A 12 0.31 31.63 7.39
N ALA A 13 -0.50 32.48 8.04
CA ALA A 13 -0.25 33.02 9.37
C ALA A 13 -0.90 32.18 10.49
N GLN A 14 -1.87 31.32 10.16
CA GLN A 14 -2.64 30.53 11.12
C GLN A 14 -2.29 29.03 11.04
N ASN A 15 -2.95 28.20 11.86
CA ASN A 15 -2.77 26.74 11.88
C ASN A 15 -3.20 26.05 10.56
N PHE A 16 -4.01 26.73 9.75
CA PHE A 16 -4.48 26.27 8.45
C PHE A 16 -4.30 27.40 7.42
N CYS A 17 -4.03 27.04 6.17
CA CYS A 17 -3.98 27.98 5.06
C CYS A 17 -5.39 28.45 4.71
N SER A 18 -5.64 29.75 4.72
CA SER A 18 -6.93 30.35 4.35
C SER A 18 -7.34 30.11 2.90
N ASN A 19 -6.37 29.92 2.00
CA ASN A 19 -6.63 29.74 0.57
C ASN A 19 -6.96 28.29 0.19
N CYS A 20 -6.32 27.30 0.81
CA CYS A 20 -6.49 25.89 0.43
C CYS A 20 -6.86 24.96 1.57
N GLY A 21 -6.97 25.43 2.81
CA GLY A 21 -7.35 24.61 3.97
C GLY A 21 -6.23 23.71 4.53
N GLN A 22 -5.02 23.71 3.95
CA GLN A 22 -3.97 22.81 4.42
C GLN A 22 -3.41 23.25 5.78
N LYS A 23 -3.25 22.30 6.73
CA LYS A 23 -2.52 22.53 7.99
C LYS A 23 -1.11 23.08 7.73
N THR A 24 -0.72 24.16 8.40
CA THR A 24 0.58 24.80 8.20
C THR A 24 1.74 24.02 8.83
N SER A 25 1.46 23.21 9.86
CA SER A 25 2.41 22.33 10.55
C SER A 25 2.79 21.07 9.75
N THR A 26 3.11 21.20 8.46
CA THR A 26 3.56 20.08 7.61
C THR A 26 5.06 19.82 7.75
N THR A 27 5.50 19.38 8.93
CA THR A 27 6.90 18.99 9.17
C THR A 27 7.23 17.65 8.50
N ARG A 28 8.52 17.41 8.23
CA ARG A 28 9.00 16.11 7.73
C ARG A 28 8.58 15.02 8.72
N PHE A 29 8.14 13.87 8.21
CA PHE A 29 7.63 12.81 9.07
C PHE A 29 8.72 12.30 10.02
N ASN A 30 8.35 12.16 11.29
CA ASN A 30 9.16 11.55 12.34
C ASN A 30 8.31 10.46 13.03
N HIS A 31 8.94 9.42 13.57
CA HIS A 31 8.28 8.26 14.18
C HIS A 31 7.26 8.67 15.27
N LYS A 32 7.57 9.68 16.08
CA LYS A 32 6.66 10.21 17.12
C LYS A 32 5.42 10.89 16.53
N HIS A 33 5.59 11.67 15.46
CA HIS A 33 4.47 12.35 14.79
C HIS A 33 3.59 11.37 14.01
N LEU A 34 4.16 10.30 13.46
CA LEU A 34 3.39 9.28 12.75
C LEU A 34 2.36 8.58 13.64
N ILE A 35 2.73 8.20 14.86
CA ILE A 35 1.82 7.52 15.79
C ILE A 35 0.67 8.46 16.19
N HIS A 36 1.00 9.72 16.45
CA HIS A 36 0.00 10.75 16.75
C HIS A 36 -0.95 10.97 15.57
N ASP A 37 -0.42 11.14 14.35
CA ASP A 37 -1.22 11.33 13.13
C ASP A 37 -2.07 10.10 12.77
N PHE A 38 -1.60 8.89 13.08
CA PHE A 38 -2.36 7.65 12.93
C PHE A 38 -3.62 7.67 13.81
N ILE A 39 -3.48 8.04 15.09
CA ILE A 39 -4.59 8.04 16.07
C ILE A 39 -5.58 9.19 15.81
N HIS A 40 -5.13 10.34 15.31
CA HIS A 40 -5.99 11.50 15.05
C HIS A 40 -6.57 11.56 13.62
N GLY A 41 -6.10 10.71 12.70
CA GLY A 41 -6.50 10.71 11.28
C GLY A 41 -7.90 10.16 10.98
N PHE A 42 -8.62 9.65 11.98
CA PHE A 42 -9.87 8.91 11.81
C PHE A 42 -11.12 9.77 11.50
N PHE A 43 -11.07 11.09 11.69
CA PHE A 43 -12.27 11.93 11.68
C PHE A 43 -12.39 12.95 10.51
N HIS A 44 -11.52 12.86 9.49
CA HIS A 44 -11.60 13.72 8.31
C HIS A 44 -11.77 12.87 7.05
N ILE A 45 -13.00 12.38 6.82
CA ILE A 45 -13.39 11.70 5.58
C ILE A 45 -13.89 12.78 4.61
N ASP A 46 -12.95 13.52 4.02
CA ASP A 46 -13.25 14.41 2.90
C ASP A 46 -13.12 13.64 1.57
N HIS A 47 -13.80 14.10 0.53
CA HIS A 47 -14.06 13.49 -0.80
C HIS A 47 -12.85 13.00 -1.65
N GLY A 48 -11.68 12.76 -1.06
CA GLY A 48 -10.41 12.50 -1.72
C GLY A 48 -10.05 11.04 -2.01
N ILE A 49 -10.81 10.04 -1.54
CA ILE A 49 -10.39 8.62 -1.69
C ILE A 49 -10.34 8.18 -3.17
N VAL A 50 -11.40 8.47 -3.95
CA VAL A 50 -11.47 8.12 -5.39
C VAL A 50 -10.39 8.87 -6.16
N TYR A 51 -10.22 10.16 -5.86
CA TYR A 51 -9.18 10.99 -6.47
C TYR A 51 -7.77 10.44 -6.19
N THR A 52 -7.51 10.02 -4.95
CA THR A 52 -6.21 9.48 -4.53
C THR A 52 -5.93 8.15 -5.17
N ALA A 53 -6.91 7.24 -5.21
CA ALA A 53 -6.78 5.95 -5.88
C ALA A 53 -6.48 6.14 -7.37
N TRP A 54 -7.26 6.99 -8.04
CA TRP A 54 -7.03 7.30 -9.46
C TRP A 54 -5.63 7.87 -9.74
N GLU A 55 -5.17 8.84 -8.94
CA GLU A 55 -3.84 9.42 -9.12
C GLU A 55 -2.72 8.44 -8.76
N LEU A 56 -2.91 7.54 -7.80
CA LEU A 56 -1.97 6.46 -7.47
C LEU A 56 -1.85 5.48 -8.63
N LEU A 57 -2.95 5.11 -9.28
CA LEU A 57 -2.91 4.29 -10.49
C LEU A 57 -2.19 4.99 -11.63
N ARG A 58 -2.44 6.29 -11.82
CA ARG A 58 -1.94 7.03 -12.98
C ARG A 58 -0.48 7.47 -12.85
N ASN A 59 -0.06 7.90 -11.67
CA ASN A 59 1.28 8.44 -11.40
C ASN A 59 1.67 8.27 -9.91
N PRO A 60 1.91 7.03 -9.44
CA PRO A 60 2.16 6.76 -8.03
C PRO A 60 3.37 7.53 -7.50
N GLY A 61 4.46 7.59 -8.27
CA GLY A 61 5.66 8.34 -7.89
C GLY A 61 5.44 9.86 -7.74
N ARG A 62 4.44 10.45 -8.41
CA ARG A 62 4.07 11.86 -8.21
C ARG A 62 3.31 12.04 -6.92
N VAL A 63 2.29 11.22 -6.70
CA VAL A 63 1.46 11.24 -5.48
C VAL A 63 2.33 11.10 -4.24
N LEU A 64 3.22 10.09 -4.24
CA LEU A 64 4.12 9.83 -3.12
C LEU A 64 5.06 11.01 -2.86
N ARG A 65 5.67 11.60 -3.91
CA ARG A 65 6.53 12.78 -3.75
C ARG A 65 5.79 14.01 -3.25
N ASP A 66 4.60 14.29 -3.79
CA ASP A 66 3.80 15.43 -3.35
C ASP A 66 3.37 15.26 -1.88
N TYR A 67 2.89 14.07 -1.48
CA TYR A 67 2.44 13.80 -0.12
C TYR A 67 3.58 13.87 0.89
N LEU A 68 4.71 13.21 0.59
CA LEU A 68 5.91 13.25 1.44
C LEU A 68 6.56 14.64 1.47
N GLY A 69 6.51 15.38 0.36
CA GLY A 69 6.91 16.78 0.26
C GLY A 69 6.00 17.75 1.04
N GLY A 70 4.83 17.30 1.50
CA GLY A 70 3.94 18.04 2.38
C GLY A 70 2.70 18.63 1.72
N LYS A 71 2.36 18.28 0.46
CA LYS A 71 1.08 18.62 -0.18
C LYS A 71 0.00 17.62 0.22
N ARG A 72 -0.36 17.61 1.50
CA ARG A 72 -1.17 16.54 2.11
C ARG A 72 -2.66 16.70 1.88
N ILE A 73 -3.18 17.92 1.74
CA ILE A 73 -4.63 18.13 1.62
C ILE A 73 -5.23 17.54 0.33
N ARG A 74 -4.41 17.40 -0.72
CA ARG A 74 -4.85 16.89 -2.01
C ARG A 74 -5.15 15.39 -2.01
N TYR A 75 -4.54 14.64 -1.08
CA TYR A 75 -4.61 13.19 -1.05
C TYR A 75 -5.23 12.70 0.24
N PHE A 76 -5.95 11.59 0.15
CA PHE A 76 -6.61 10.95 1.27
C PHE A 76 -5.57 10.37 2.24
N ASN A 77 -5.80 10.47 3.54
CA ASN A 77 -4.84 10.00 4.53
C ASN A 77 -4.47 8.52 4.27
N PRO A 78 -3.18 8.16 4.18
CA PRO A 78 -2.74 6.82 3.79
C PRO A 78 -3.22 5.73 4.76
N PHE A 79 -3.23 6.00 6.06
CA PHE A 79 -3.66 5.04 7.07
C PHE A 79 -5.17 4.87 7.09
N THR A 80 -5.92 5.97 6.99
CA THR A 80 -7.38 5.90 6.84
C THR A 80 -7.75 5.19 5.54
N PHE A 81 -7.02 5.45 4.45
CA PHE A 81 -7.21 4.73 3.18
C PHE A 81 -7.04 3.23 3.38
N LEU A 82 -5.96 2.83 4.04
CA LEU A 82 -5.67 1.43 4.34
C LEU A 82 -6.77 0.77 5.15
N LEU A 83 -7.26 1.44 6.21
CA LEU A 83 -8.26 0.85 7.09
C LEU A 83 -9.61 0.70 6.39
N LEU A 84 -9.98 1.65 5.53
CA LEU A 84 -11.20 1.55 4.73
C LEU A 84 -11.12 0.41 3.70
N VAL A 85 -10.04 0.36 2.91
CA VAL A 85 -9.84 -0.69 1.90
C VAL A 85 -9.62 -2.05 2.56
N GLY A 86 -8.83 -2.09 3.62
CA GLY A 86 -8.55 -3.30 4.40
C GLY A 86 -9.82 -3.84 5.05
N GLY A 87 -10.65 -2.97 5.63
CA GLY A 87 -11.91 -3.34 6.28
C GLY A 87 -12.92 -3.85 5.26
N PHE A 88 -13.02 -3.15 4.12
CA PHE A 88 -13.81 -3.61 2.99
C PHE A 88 -13.31 -4.97 2.45
N GLY A 89 -11.99 -5.15 2.34
CA GLY A 89 -11.37 -6.42 1.93
C GLY A 89 -11.65 -7.56 2.90
N ALA A 90 -11.54 -7.32 4.21
CA ALA A 90 -11.87 -8.30 5.25
C ALA A 90 -13.36 -8.73 5.19
N PHE A 91 -14.25 -7.84 4.75
CA PHE A 91 -15.64 -8.15 4.53
C PHE A 91 -15.87 -8.93 3.23
N VAL A 92 -15.30 -8.48 2.10
CA VAL A 92 -15.58 -9.00 0.76
C VAL A 92 -14.86 -10.32 0.50
N LEU A 93 -13.54 -10.40 0.74
CA LEU A 93 -12.70 -11.51 0.29
C LEU A 93 -13.14 -12.89 0.83
N PRO A 94 -13.49 -13.06 2.13
CA PRO A 94 -13.96 -14.35 2.64
C PRO A 94 -15.30 -14.78 2.04
N ARG A 95 -16.20 -13.83 1.73
CA ARG A 95 -17.55 -14.10 1.20
C ARG A 95 -17.52 -14.52 -0.27
N LEU A 96 -16.55 -14.03 -1.01
CA LEU A 96 -16.31 -14.45 -2.39
C LEU A 96 -15.50 -15.76 -2.47
N HIS A 97 -15.31 -16.45 -1.33
CA HIS A 97 -14.45 -17.63 -1.25
C HIS A 97 -13.10 -17.43 -1.94
N TRP A 98 -12.55 -16.22 -1.86
CA TRP A 98 -11.29 -15.89 -2.50
C TRP A 98 -10.20 -16.71 -1.84
N THR A 99 -9.78 -17.78 -2.50
CA THR A 99 -8.67 -18.62 -2.05
C THR A 99 -7.36 -17.86 -2.24
N SER A 100 -6.37 -18.24 -1.44
CA SER A 100 -5.03 -17.65 -1.52
C SER A 100 -4.47 -17.76 -2.94
N PHE A 101 -4.44 -16.61 -3.62
CA PHE A 101 -3.99 -16.42 -5.00
C PHE A 101 -2.73 -17.23 -5.33
N PHE A 102 -1.77 -17.25 -4.39
CA PHE A 102 -0.48 -17.92 -4.53
C PHE A 102 -0.57 -19.44 -4.72
N PHE A 103 -1.60 -20.12 -4.21
CA PHE A 103 -1.81 -21.55 -4.46
C PHE A 103 -2.34 -21.80 -5.87
N ASP A 104 -3.28 -20.99 -6.33
CA ASP A 104 -3.94 -21.17 -7.62
C ASP A 104 -2.98 -20.98 -8.82
N VAL A 105 -2.00 -20.08 -8.66
CA VAL A 105 -0.93 -19.87 -9.64
C VAL A 105 0.30 -20.77 -9.41
N GLY A 106 0.28 -21.64 -8.40
CA GLY A 106 1.35 -22.60 -8.13
C GLY A 106 2.61 -22.03 -7.48
N ILE A 107 2.56 -20.83 -6.88
CA ILE A 107 3.68 -20.23 -6.13
C ILE A 107 3.88 -20.95 -4.79
N ILE A 108 2.79 -21.37 -4.13
CA ILE A 108 2.83 -22.18 -2.91
C ILE A 108 2.25 -23.55 -3.24
N ALA A 109 3.00 -24.62 -2.95
CA ALA A 109 2.50 -25.97 -3.12
C ALA A 109 1.38 -26.28 -2.09
N PRO A 110 0.29 -26.98 -2.46
CA PRO A 110 -0.81 -27.30 -1.53
C PRO A 110 -0.39 -28.04 -0.25
N LYS A 111 0.75 -28.75 -0.28
CA LYS A 111 1.30 -29.46 0.88
C LYS A 111 2.32 -28.63 1.68
N ALA A 112 2.77 -27.49 1.16
CA ALA A 112 3.77 -26.65 1.81
C ALA A 112 3.16 -25.71 2.87
N ALA A 113 1.84 -25.54 2.85
CA ALA A 113 1.13 -24.74 3.84
C ALA A 113 -0.36 -25.14 3.92
N ASP A 114 -0.96 -24.98 5.11
CA ASP A 114 -2.38 -25.25 5.34
C ASP A 114 -3.25 -24.22 4.60
N GLN A 115 -3.87 -24.65 3.50
CA GLN A 115 -4.71 -23.80 2.67
C GLN A 115 -5.90 -23.23 3.43
N HIS A 116 -6.50 -23.98 4.36
CA HIS A 116 -7.63 -23.51 5.16
C HIS A 116 -7.18 -22.37 6.08
N ALA A 117 -6.08 -22.55 6.79
CA ALA A 117 -5.51 -21.50 7.65
C ALA A 117 -5.08 -20.26 6.85
N TRP A 118 -4.54 -20.45 5.64
CA TRP A 118 -4.23 -19.35 4.71
C TRP A 118 -5.48 -18.55 4.32
N ASN A 119 -6.58 -19.23 4.00
CA ASN A 119 -7.85 -18.58 3.68
C ASN A 119 -8.44 -17.86 4.90
N SER A 120 -8.32 -18.44 6.10
CA SER A 120 -8.77 -17.81 7.35
C SER A 120 -8.02 -16.51 7.66
N SER A 121 -6.74 -16.40 7.28
CA SER A 121 -5.98 -15.14 7.44
C SER A 121 -6.58 -13.95 6.68
N LEU A 122 -7.40 -14.20 5.64
CA LEU A 122 -8.08 -13.14 4.87
C LEU A 122 -9.24 -12.51 5.64
N GLN A 123 -9.78 -13.16 6.68
CA GLN A 123 -10.77 -12.56 7.57
C GLN A 123 -10.18 -11.38 8.36
N HIS A 124 -8.86 -11.40 8.56
CA HIS A 124 -8.10 -10.37 9.26
C HIS A 124 -7.27 -9.52 8.28
N PHE A 125 -7.79 -9.31 7.06
CA PHE A 125 -7.05 -8.65 5.98
C PHE A 125 -6.49 -7.27 6.36
N SER A 126 -7.25 -6.45 7.10
CA SER A 126 -6.77 -5.15 7.62
C SER A 126 -5.54 -5.30 8.52
N LEU A 127 -5.60 -6.24 9.46
CA LEU A 127 -4.51 -6.50 10.40
C LEU A 127 -3.28 -7.03 9.68
N ARG A 128 -3.49 -7.90 8.68
CA ARG A 128 -2.42 -8.38 7.80
C ARG A 128 -1.73 -7.20 7.10
N LEU A 129 -2.49 -6.30 6.45
CA LEU A 129 -1.90 -5.12 5.80
C LEU A 129 -1.09 -4.26 6.78
N LEU A 130 -1.66 -3.98 7.96
CA LEU A 130 -1.01 -3.17 8.99
C LEU A 130 0.27 -3.81 9.54
N LEU A 131 0.22 -5.12 9.84
CA LEU A 131 1.34 -5.89 10.39
C LEU A 131 2.55 -5.90 9.45
N PHE A 132 2.31 -6.00 8.14
CA PHE A 132 3.38 -6.16 7.16
C PHE A 132 4.01 -4.85 6.67
N ILE A 133 3.33 -3.71 6.82
CA ILE A 133 3.86 -2.41 6.40
C ILE A 133 5.25 -2.10 6.95
N PRO A 134 5.55 -2.28 8.26
CA PRO A 134 6.88 -2.07 8.80
C PRO A 134 7.97 -2.90 8.10
N PHE A 135 7.67 -4.16 7.80
CA PHE A 135 8.61 -5.05 7.09
C PHE A 135 8.85 -4.58 5.66
N TYR A 136 7.79 -4.17 4.95
CA TYR A 136 7.92 -3.61 3.61
C TYR A 136 8.69 -2.29 3.61
N ALA A 137 8.45 -1.44 4.62
CA ALA A 137 9.16 -0.19 4.81
C ALA A 137 10.66 -0.44 5.01
N LEU A 138 11.01 -1.43 5.83
CA LEU A 138 12.39 -1.85 6.05
C LEU A 138 13.04 -2.34 4.76
N ILE A 139 12.39 -3.24 4.01
CA ILE A 139 12.91 -3.74 2.73
C ILE A 139 13.15 -2.57 1.76
N SER A 140 12.15 -1.71 1.56
CA SER A 140 12.33 -0.56 0.66
C SER A 140 13.44 0.39 1.13
N ARG A 141 13.62 0.57 2.45
CA ARG A 141 14.71 1.38 3.01
C ARG A 141 16.07 0.75 2.75
N LEU A 142 16.19 -0.58 2.83
CA LEU A 142 17.44 -1.28 2.55
C LEU A 142 17.86 -1.14 1.07
N PHE A 143 16.92 -1.20 0.13
CA PHE A 143 17.21 -1.04 -1.30
C PHE A 143 17.49 0.41 -1.72
N TYR A 144 16.88 1.38 -1.02
CA TYR A 144 17.02 2.81 -1.30
C TYR A 144 17.75 3.57 -0.18
N PHE A 145 18.69 2.90 0.50
CA PHE A 145 19.44 3.43 1.64
C PHE A 145 20.23 4.70 1.33
N ASN A 146 20.57 4.90 0.05
CA ASN A 146 21.32 6.05 -0.43
C ASN A 146 20.45 7.26 -0.80
N LYS A 147 19.13 7.17 -0.62
CA LYS A 147 18.19 8.25 -0.90
C LYS A 147 17.88 9.02 0.39
N ASP A 148 17.63 10.33 0.27
CA ASP A 148 17.23 11.17 1.42
C ASP A 148 15.76 10.95 1.79
N TYR A 149 15.43 9.73 2.19
CA TYR A 149 14.14 9.37 2.76
C TYR A 149 14.35 8.58 4.05
N ASN A 150 13.61 8.97 5.09
CA ASN A 150 13.65 8.31 6.39
C ASN A 150 12.65 7.14 6.43
N TYR A 151 12.76 6.31 7.46
CA TYR A 151 11.89 5.14 7.61
C TYR A 151 10.39 5.46 7.65
N SER A 152 10.02 6.60 8.23
CA SER A 152 8.62 7.03 8.30
C SER A 152 8.06 7.34 6.89
N GLU A 153 8.89 7.89 6.02
CA GLU A 153 8.54 8.18 4.62
C GLU A 153 8.40 6.89 3.80
N HIS A 154 9.29 5.91 4.03
CA HIS A 154 9.15 4.56 3.48
C HIS A 154 7.86 3.86 3.95
N LEU A 155 7.53 4.02 5.23
CA LEU A 155 6.31 3.46 5.83
C LEU A 155 5.07 4.01 5.14
N ILE A 156 4.96 5.33 5.00
CA ILE A 156 3.84 5.98 4.29
C ILE A 156 3.76 5.53 2.83
N ALA A 157 4.90 5.47 2.13
CA ALA A 157 4.93 5.05 0.74
C ALA A 157 4.41 3.62 0.57
N GLN A 158 4.83 2.70 1.45
CA GLN A 158 4.33 1.33 1.46
C GLN A 158 2.84 1.28 1.82
N THR A 159 2.36 2.10 2.76
CA THR A 159 0.94 2.16 3.09
C THR A 159 0.09 2.50 1.85
N TYR A 160 0.44 3.53 1.09
CA TYR A 160 -0.28 3.87 -0.15
C TYR A 160 -0.20 2.76 -1.19
N ILE A 161 1.01 2.29 -1.51
CA ILE A 161 1.21 1.28 -2.55
C ILE A 161 0.44 -0.01 -2.23
N ARG A 162 0.48 -0.46 -0.97
CA ARG A 162 -0.19 -1.69 -0.53
C ARG A 162 -1.70 -1.55 -0.50
N THR A 163 -2.18 -0.39 -0.09
CA THR A 163 -3.62 -0.09 -0.10
C THR A 163 -4.14 -0.08 -1.52
N GLU A 164 -3.44 0.58 -2.44
CA GLU A 164 -3.85 0.68 -3.84
C GLU A 164 -3.89 -0.69 -4.54
N VAL A 165 -2.84 -1.50 -4.36
CA VAL A 165 -2.81 -2.88 -4.87
C VAL A 165 -3.98 -3.70 -4.33
N SER A 166 -4.24 -3.58 -3.03
CA SER A 166 -5.32 -4.31 -2.38
C SER A 166 -6.69 -3.87 -2.90
N LEU A 167 -6.88 -2.57 -3.13
CA LEU A 167 -8.08 -2.02 -3.73
C LEU A 167 -8.32 -2.64 -5.12
N PHE A 168 -7.30 -2.69 -5.99
CA PHE A 168 -7.42 -3.35 -7.29
C PHE A 168 -7.78 -4.83 -7.19
N MET A 169 -7.13 -5.57 -6.28
CA MET A 169 -7.45 -6.98 -6.08
C MET A 169 -8.90 -7.18 -5.61
N ILE A 170 -9.38 -6.34 -4.70
CA ILE A 170 -10.77 -6.41 -4.19
C ILE A 170 -11.76 -6.04 -5.30
N LEU A 171 -11.53 -4.96 -6.06
CA LEU A 171 -12.42 -4.55 -7.15
C LEU A 171 -12.47 -5.58 -8.27
N PHE A 172 -11.36 -6.26 -8.54
CA PHE A 172 -11.29 -7.33 -9.52
C PHE A 172 -11.92 -8.64 -9.03
N SER A 173 -12.15 -8.76 -7.73
CA SER A 173 -12.54 -10.05 -7.15
C SER A 173 -13.86 -10.66 -7.63
N PRO A 174 -14.93 -9.88 -7.93
CA PRO A 174 -16.17 -10.44 -8.46
C PRO A 174 -16.01 -11.02 -9.87
N ILE A 175 -15.13 -10.43 -10.70
CA ILE A 175 -14.89 -10.92 -12.06
C ILE A 175 -14.31 -12.33 -12.04
N GLN A 176 -13.45 -12.64 -11.07
CA GLN A 176 -12.88 -13.98 -10.92
C GLN A 176 -13.93 -15.07 -10.69
N LEU A 177 -15.03 -14.75 -10.01
CA LEU A 177 -16.11 -15.71 -9.79
C LEU A 177 -16.83 -16.08 -11.08
N LEU A 178 -17.02 -15.09 -11.96
CA LEU A 178 -17.72 -15.29 -13.23
C LEU A 178 -16.93 -16.15 -14.21
N ILE A 179 -15.61 -16.23 -14.03
CA ILE A 179 -14.69 -16.85 -14.99
C ILE A 179 -13.98 -18.07 -14.38
N GLN A 180 -14.32 -18.48 -13.16
CA GLN A 180 -13.56 -19.50 -12.43
C GLN A 180 -13.48 -20.87 -13.14
N THR A 181 -14.46 -21.19 -13.98
CA THR A 181 -14.51 -22.43 -14.79
C THR A 181 -13.78 -22.30 -16.11
N GLU A 182 -13.34 -21.10 -16.46
CA GLU A 182 -12.74 -20.79 -17.74
C GLU A 182 -11.23 -21.12 -17.75
N THR A 183 -10.73 -21.57 -18.89
CA THR A 183 -9.31 -21.93 -19.06
C THR A 183 -8.36 -20.76 -18.83
N TRP A 184 -8.83 -19.53 -19.04
CA TRP A 184 -8.09 -18.29 -18.93
C TRP A 184 -8.09 -17.69 -17.50
N ALA A 185 -8.76 -18.30 -16.53
CA ALA A 185 -8.77 -17.84 -15.14
C ALA A 185 -7.36 -17.82 -14.50
N LYS A 186 -6.57 -18.89 -14.65
CA LYS A 186 -5.22 -18.98 -14.09
C LYS A 186 -4.22 -18.03 -14.75
N PRO A 187 -4.13 -17.94 -16.09
CA PRO A 187 -3.32 -16.91 -16.75
C PRO A 187 -3.68 -15.49 -16.32
N LEU A 188 -4.98 -15.20 -16.15
CA LEU A 188 -5.43 -13.89 -15.70
C LEU A 188 -5.00 -13.61 -14.27
N LYS A 189 -5.09 -14.58 -13.35
CA LYS A 189 -4.49 -14.47 -12.02
C LYS A 189 -3.01 -14.12 -12.16
N LEU A 190 -2.19 -14.93 -12.84
CA LEU A 190 -0.76 -14.68 -13.02
C LEU A 190 -0.46 -13.27 -13.55
N PHE A 191 -1.25 -12.78 -14.51
CA PHE A 191 -1.15 -11.41 -15.02
C PHE A 191 -1.30 -10.36 -13.91
N PHE A 192 -2.21 -10.52 -12.94
CA PHE A 192 -2.32 -9.61 -11.80
C PHE A 192 -1.12 -9.64 -10.87
N VAL A 193 -0.48 -10.79 -10.64
CA VAL A 193 0.76 -10.82 -9.83
C VAL A 193 1.92 -10.16 -10.55
N VAL A 194 2.06 -10.39 -11.85
CA VAL A 194 3.05 -9.68 -12.66
C VAL A 194 2.76 -8.17 -12.65
N GLY A 195 1.50 -7.80 -12.86
CA GLY A 195 1.03 -6.41 -12.80
C GLY A 195 1.30 -5.75 -11.44
N TYR A 196 1.08 -6.46 -10.33
CA TYR A 196 1.45 -6.02 -8.99
C TYR A 196 2.95 -5.73 -8.88
N VAL A 197 3.81 -6.67 -9.31
CA VAL A 197 5.27 -6.49 -9.24
C VAL A 197 5.72 -5.31 -10.09
N VAL A 198 5.17 -5.18 -11.31
CA VAL A 198 5.45 -4.06 -12.21
C VAL A 198 4.98 -2.73 -11.62
N TYR A 199 3.78 -2.69 -11.03
CA TYR A 199 3.23 -1.48 -10.41
C TYR A 199 4.09 -1.00 -9.23
N VAL A 200 4.46 -1.92 -8.32
CA VAL A 200 5.35 -1.59 -7.19
C VAL A 200 6.70 -1.09 -7.69
N ALA A 201 7.27 -1.74 -8.70
CA ALA A 201 8.54 -1.32 -9.29
C ALA A 201 8.46 0.08 -9.90
N TRP A 202 7.39 0.36 -10.63
CA TRP A 202 7.12 1.66 -11.24
C TRP A 202 6.89 2.76 -10.18
N ALA A 203 6.13 2.47 -9.13
CA ALA A 203 5.89 3.39 -8.02
C ALA A 203 7.19 3.81 -7.33
N PHE A 204 8.06 2.84 -7.01
CA PHE A 204 9.34 3.13 -6.35
C PHE A 204 10.37 3.79 -7.26
N ALA A 205 10.44 3.40 -8.53
CA ALA A 205 11.25 4.11 -9.52
C ALA A 205 10.83 5.59 -9.63
N GLY A 206 9.52 5.84 -9.70
CA GLY A 206 8.97 7.20 -9.76
C GLY A 206 9.18 8.02 -8.48
N LEU A 207 9.15 7.41 -7.30
CA LEU A 207 9.36 8.07 -6.01
C LEU A 207 10.84 8.39 -5.77
N PHE A 208 11.70 7.38 -5.82
CA PHE A 208 13.08 7.48 -5.33
C PHE A 208 14.10 7.89 -6.39
N ASP A 209 13.88 7.51 -7.65
CA ASP A 209 14.79 7.83 -8.76
C ASP A 209 14.28 9.00 -9.60
N GLY A 210 12.99 9.35 -9.49
CA GLY A 210 12.36 10.49 -10.16
C GLY A 210 12.18 10.32 -11.67
N LYS A 211 12.97 9.44 -12.31
CA LYS A 211 12.89 8.99 -13.70
C LYS A 211 12.81 7.46 -13.73
N ILE A 212 11.97 6.95 -14.62
CA ILE A 212 11.80 5.51 -14.82
C ILE A 212 12.88 5.02 -15.79
N THR A 213 13.91 4.40 -15.24
CA THR A 213 14.99 3.73 -15.96
C THR A 213 14.94 2.22 -15.71
N PHE A 214 15.58 1.43 -16.58
CA PHE A 214 15.67 -0.02 -16.38
C PHE A 214 16.23 -0.39 -14.99
N LEU A 215 17.30 0.27 -14.55
CA LEU A 215 17.91 -0.01 -13.24
C LEU A 215 16.98 0.34 -12.08
N SER A 216 16.24 1.46 -12.17
CA SER A 216 15.25 1.82 -11.13
C SER A 216 14.09 0.82 -11.06
N MET A 217 13.65 0.30 -12.21
CA MET A 217 12.63 -0.76 -12.29
C MET A 217 13.14 -2.06 -11.69
N VAL A 218 14.39 -2.45 -11.95
CA VAL A 218 15.01 -3.66 -11.38
C VAL A 218 15.09 -3.57 -9.85
N LYS A 219 15.50 -2.42 -9.30
CA LYS A 219 15.49 -2.21 -7.83
C LYS A 219 14.09 -2.35 -7.24
N GLY A 220 13.11 -1.69 -7.86
CA GLY A 220 11.72 -1.78 -7.44
C GLY A 220 11.13 -3.19 -7.57
N PHE A 221 11.52 -3.95 -8.59
CA PHE A 221 11.18 -5.36 -8.76
C PHE A 221 11.68 -6.20 -7.58
N PHE A 222 12.94 -6.03 -7.18
CA PHE A 222 13.46 -6.73 -6.01
C PHE A 222 12.75 -6.31 -4.73
N VAL A 223 12.43 -5.03 -4.54
CA VAL A 223 11.60 -4.60 -3.40
C VAL A 223 10.26 -5.34 -3.40
N ALA A 224 9.57 -5.45 -4.53
CA ALA A 224 8.31 -6.18 -4.65
C ALA A 224 8.49 -7.67 -4.33
N LEU A 225 9.53 -8.30 -4.89
CA LEU A 225 9.82 -9.73 -4.73
C LEU A 225 10.14 -10.09 -3.28
N PHE A 226 11.09 -9.38 -2.65
CA PHE A 226 11.46 -9.60 -1.25
C PHE A 226 10.28 -9.32 -0.32
N SER A 227 9.43 -8.37 -0.68
CA SER A 227 8.23 -8.09 0.11
C SER A 227 7.17 -9.19 -0.02
N ILE A 228 6.96 -9.80 -1.20
CA ILE A 228 6.11 -11.00 -1.30
C ILE A 228 6.74 -12.13 -0.46
N ALA A 229 8.04 -12.37 -0.62
CA ALA A 229 8.72 -13.46 0.06
C ALA A 229 8.60 -13.37 1.59
N ILE A 230 8.83 -12.17 2.17
CA ILE A 230 8.70 -12.00 3.63
C ILE A 230 7.25 -12.20 4.10
N GLU A 231 6.28 -11.75 3.31
CA GLU A 231 4.86 -11.97 3.60
C GLU A 231 4.54 -13.46 3.64
N LEU A 232 4.98 -14.20 2.62
CA LEU A 232 4.76 -15.64 2.53
C LEU A 232 5.39 -16.40 3.71
N ILE A 233 6.64 -16.05 4.06
CA ILE A 233 7.38 -16.69 5.15
C ILE A 233 6.68 -16.44 6.49
N ILE A 234 6.34 -15.19 6.80
CA ILE A 234 5.75 -14.83 8.10
C ILE A 234 4.33 -15.40 8.22
N VAL A 235 3.48 -15.28 7.20
CA VAL A 235 2.12 -15.85 7.25
C VAL A 235 2.20 -17.36 7.44
N ASN A 236 3.07 -18.06 6.70
CA ASN A 236 3.23 -19.49 6.87
C ASN A 236 3.75 -19.85 8.28
N TRP A 237 4.69 -19.07 8.81
CA TRP A 237 5.21 -19.26 10.17
C TRP A 237 4.14 -19.07 11.26
N ILE A 238 3.29 -18.05 11.15
CA ILE A 238 2.16 -17.80 12.06
C ILE A 238 1.18 -18.98 12.02
N ILE A 239 0.82 -19.43 10.82
CA ILE A 239 -0.10 -20.55 10.59
C ILE A 239 0.43 -21.85 11.20
N ILE A 240 1.70 -22.19 10.95
CA ILE A 240 2.31 -23.42 11.49
C ILE A 240 2.30 -23.43 13.02
N ARG A 241 2.42 -22.27 13.67
CA ARG A 241 2.42 -22.16 15.13
C ARG A 241 1.03 -21.99 15.75
N GLN A 242 -0.04 -22.02 14.94
CA GLN A 242 -1.42 -21.85 15.38
C GLN A 242 -1.62 -20.59 16.24
N LEU A 243 -0.88 -19.53 15.97
CA LEU A 243 -1.08 -18.27 16.67
C LEU A 243 -2.43 -17.67 16.23
N PRO A 244 -3.27 -17.20 17.16
CA PRO A 244 -4.55 -16.59 16.79
C PRO A 244 -4.32 -15.31 15.97
N PHE A 245 -5.10 -15.15 14.90
CA PHE A 245 -5.18 -13.93 14.07
C PHE A 245 -6.13 -12.89 14.67
#